data_AF-A0A1J3E3P8-F1
#
_entry.id   AF-A0A1J3E3P8-F1
#
_cell.length_a   1.000
_cell.length_b   1.000
_cell.length_c   1.000
_cell.angle_alpha   90.00
_cell.angle_beta   90.00
_cell.angle_gamma   90.00
#
_symmetry.space_group_name_H-M   'P 1'
#
loop_
_entity.id
_entity.type
_entity.pdbx_description
1 polymer ?
#
loop_
_entity_poly.entity_id
_entity_poly.type
_entity_poly.pdbx_seq_one_letter_code
_entity_poly.pdbx_strand_id
1 'polypeptide(L)' 'VPDKTTGDLACDSYNIFKEDVALLVKLKVQAYRFSIAWSRVLPKGTLAGGVDENGITYYNNLINELKANGIEPYVTIF' A
#
# COMPACT_ATOMS: atom_id res chain seq x y z
N VAL A 1 8.00 -13.13 -15.46
CA VAL A 1 7.09 -14.19 -14.96
C VAL A 1 6.85 -15.22 -16.05
N PRO A 2 6.81 -16.53 -15.74
CA PRO A 2 6.71 -17.61 -16.73
C PRO A 2 5.46 -17.54 -17.62
N ASP A 3 4.39 -16.89 -17.13
CA ASP A 3 3.10 -16.69 -17.79
C ASP A 3 3.00 -15.37 -18.61
N LYS A 4 4.08 -14.58 -18.66
CA LYS A 4 4.16 -13.26 -19.33
C LYS A 4 3.18 -12.19 -18.80
N THR A 5 2.65 -12.33 -17.60
CA THR A 5 1.83 -11.29 -16.97
C THR A 5 2.67 -10.11 -16.45
N THR A 6 2.04 -8.99 -16.10
CA THR A 6 2.73 -7.82 -15.49
C THR A 6 2.04 -7.38 -14.21
N GLY A 7 2.79 -6.64 -13.38
CA GLY A 7 2.27 -6.00 -12.18
C GLY A 7 1.67 -4.61 -12.41
N ASP A 8 1.41 -4.23 -13.67
CA ASP A 8 0.97 -2.87 -14.01
C ASP A 8 -0.40 -2.55 -13.40
N LEU A 9 -1.28 -3.55 -13.35
CA LEU A 9 -2.58 -3.49 -12.66
C LEU A 9 -2.61 -4.39 -11.41
N ALA A 10 -2.20 -5.66 -11.54
CA ALA A 10 -2.28 -6.68 -10.49
C ALA A 10 -3.69 -6.74 -9.87
N CYS A 11 -3.82 -6.58 -8.54
CA CYS A 11 -5.12 -6.55 -7.84
C CYS A 11 -5.73 -5.13 -7.75
N ASP A 12 -5.11 -4.13 -8.36
CA ASP A 12 -5.53 -2.72 -8.33
C ASP A 12 -5.66 -2.09 -6.93
N SER A 13 -5.07 -2.69 -5.89
CA SER A 13 -5.09 -2.20 -4.50
C SER A 13 -4.54 -0.77 -4.32
N TYR A 14 -3.94 -0.18 -5.35
CA TYR A 14 -3.62 1.25 -5.33
C TYR A 14 -4.89 2.12 -5.41
N ASN A 15 -5.86 1.72 -6.23
CA ASN A 15 -7.11 2.44 -6.44
C ASN A 15 -8.22 1.95 -5.51
N ILE A 16 -8.25 0.66 -5.18
CA ILE A 16 -9.35 0.03 -4.43
C ILE A 16 -9.01 -0.35 -2.97
N PHE A 17 -8.04 0.35 -2.36
CA PHE A 17 -7.59 0.01 -1.00
C PHE A 17 -8.70 0.11 0.06
N LYS A 18 -9.73 0.93 -0.17
CA LYS A 18 -10.86 1.07 0.76
C LYS A 18 -11.76 -0.17 0.73
N GLU A 19 -12.02 -0.72 -0.46
CA GLU A 19 -12.70 -1.99 -0.62
C GLU A 19 -11.91 -3.12 0.05
N ASP A 20 -10.58 -3.13 -0.14
CA ASP A 20 -9.70 -4.09 0.53
C ASP A 20 -9.83 -4.01 2.06
N VAL A 21 -9.77 -2.80 2.65
CA VAL A 21 -9.97 -2.63 4.10
C VAL A 21 -11.37 -3.07 4.54
N ALA A 22 -12.42 -2.75 3.78
CA ALA A 22 -13.77 -3.20 4.09
C ALA A 22 -13.90 -4.73 4.10
N LEU A 23 -13.16 -5.44 3.24
CA LEU A 23 -13.08 -6.90 3.26
C LEU A 23 -12.32 -7.41 4.49
N LEU A 24 -11.20 -6.78 4.85
CA LEU A 24 -10.43 -7.12 6.06
C LEU A 24 -11.28 -7.01 7.33
N VAL A 25 -12.13 -5.97 7.43
CA VAL A 25 -13.09 -5.80 8.53
C VAL A 25 -14.11 -6.94 8.56
N LYS A 26 -14.68 -7.31 7.40
CA LYS A 26 -15.62 -8.45 7.31
C LYS A 26 -14.99 -9.77 7.73
N LEU A 27 -13.70 -9.94 7.44
CA LEU A 27 -12.91 -11.11 7.84
C LEU A 27 -12.48 -11.07 9.32
N LYS A 28 -12.71 -9.95 10.03
CA LYS A 28 -12.34 -9.73 11.43
C LYS A 28 -10.83 -9.92 11.70
N VAL A 29 -9.99 -9.49 10.76
CA VAL A 29 -8.55 -9.52 10.96
C VAL A 29 -8.13 -8.48 12.00
N GLN A 30 -7.06 -8.77 12.75
CA GLN A 30 -6.53 -7.87 13.77
C GLN A 30 -5.35 -7.04 13.26
N ALA A 31 -4.67 -7.51 12.21
CA ALA A 31 -3.50 -6.87 11.63
C ALA A 31 -3.47 -7.08 10.12
N TYR A 32 -2.85 -6.12 9.43
CA TYR A 32 -2.61 -6.21 7.98
C TYR A 32 -1.16 -5.89 7.68
N ARG A 33 -0.46 -6.85 7.08
CA ARG A 33 0.94 -6.69 6.67
C ARG A 33 1.03 -6.29 5.21
N PHE A 34 1.75 -5.20 4.93
CA PHE A 34 2.02 -4.73 3.57
C PHE A 34 3.44 -4.16 3.45
N SER A 35 3.91 -4.00 2.22
CA SER A 35 5.20 -3.39 1.91
C SER A 35 5.05 -2.03 1.26
N ILE A 36 6.03 -1.14 1.47
CA ILE A 36 6.12 0.13 0.75
C ILE A 36 6.94 -0.08 -0.52
N ALA A 37 6.34 0.17 -1.68
CA ALA A 37 7.07 0.27 -2.93
C ALA A 37 7.96 1.52 -2.93
N TRP A 38 9.27 1.34 -2.82
CA TRP A 38 10.25 2.43 -2.73
C TRP A 38 10.16 3.41 -3.90
N SER A 39 9.94 2.91 -5.12
CA SER A 39 9.78 3.73 -6.33
C SER A 39 8.55 4.64 -6.31
N ARG A 40 7.54 4.37 -5.47
CA ARG A 40 6.39 5.26 -5.28
C ARG A 40 6.70 6.41 -4.33
N VAL A 41 7.67 6.26 -3.43
CA VAL A 41 8.05 7.29 -2.44
C VAL A 41 9.26 8.09 -2.93
N LEU A 42 10.26 7.39 -3.48
CA LEU A 42 11.46 7.93 -4.09
C LEU A 42 11.59 7.36 -5.51
N PRO A 43 10.96 7.99 -6.53
CA PRO A 43 11.00 7.50 -7.91
C PRO A 43 12.40 7.36 -8.48
N LYS A 44 13.33 8.21 -8.02
CA LYS A 44 14.76 8.16 -8.39
C LYS A 44 15.63 7.43 -7.36
N GLY A 45 15.01 6.78 -6.37
CA GLY A 45 15.68 6.01 -5.32
C GLY A 45 16.47 6.82 -4.28
N THR A 46 16.57 8.14 -4.42
CA THR A 46 17.38 9.01 -3.57
C THR A 46 16.60 10.26 -3.14
N LEU A 47 16.92 10.80 -1.96
CA LEU A 47 16.31 12.03 -1.45
C LEU A 47 16.59 13.25 -2.36
N ALA A 48 17.81 13.36 -2.90
CA ALA A 48 18.17 14.40 -3.85
C ALA A 48 17.35 14.32 -5.15
N GLY A 49 16.84 13.13 -5.48
CA GLY A 49 15.97 12.91 -6.63
C GLY A 49 14.53 13.39 -6.43
N GLY A 50 14.15 13.77 -5.20
CA GLY A 50 12.82 14.21 -4.83
C GLY A 50 11.95 13.08 -4.24
N VAL A 51 11.04 13.48 -3.35
CA VAL A 51 9.98 12.63 -2.80
C VAL A 51 8.72 12.81 -3.64
N ASP A 52 8.01 11.72 -3.91
CA ASP A 52 6.68 11.80 -4.53
C ASP A 52 5.59 11.82 -3.45
N GLU A 53 5.01 13.01 -3.26
CA GLU A 53 3.97 13.26 -2.28
C GLU A 53 2.69 12.45 -2.53
N ASN A 54 2.43 11.99 -3.76
CA ASN A 54 1.29 11.11 -4.05
C ASN A 54 1.50 9.74 -3.43
N GLY A 55 2.72 9.21 -3.49
CA GLY A 55 3.08 7.96 -2.83
C GLY A 55 2.96 8.07 -1.31
N ILE A 56 3.45 9.16 -0.73
CA ILE A 56 3.28 9.47 0.70
C ILE A 56 1.79 9.52 1.07
N THR A 57 0.99 10.24 0.29
CA THR A 57 -0.45 10.38 0.51
C THR A 57 -1.18 9.04 0.45
N TYR A 58 -0.85 8.19 -0.53
CA TYR A 58 -1.44 6.85 -0.64
C TYR A 58 -1.20 6.01 0.62
N TYR A 59 0.05 5.88 1.08
CA TYR A 59 0.34 5.06 2.26
C TYR A 59 -0.25 5.67 3.54
N ASN A 60 -0.26 7.00 3.67
CA ASN A 60 -0.94 7.67 4.78
C ASN A 60 -2.44 7.34 4.79
N ASN A 61 -3.10 7.39 3.63
CA ASN A 61 -4.52 7.08 3.53
C ASN A 61 -4.81 5.61 3.89
N LEU A 62 -4.01 4.67 3.38
CA LEU A 62 -4.15 3.24 3.72
C LEU A 62 -3.95 3.00 5.23
N ILE A 63 -2.89 3.56 5.82
CA ILE A 63 -2.60 3.42 7.25
C ILE A 63 -3.73 4.01 8.10
N ASN A 64 -4.21 5.20 7.73
CA ASN A 64 -5.31 5.86 8.44
C ASN A 64 -6.61 5.04 8.36
N GLU A 65 -6.93 4.49 7.18
CA GLU A 65 -8.12 3.65 6.98
C GLU A 65 -8.05 2.36 7.81
N LEU A 66 -6.89 1.68 7.83
CA LEU A 66 -6.67 0.49 8.66
C LEU A 66 -6.86 0.81 10.16
N LYS A 67 -6.22 1.88 10.65
CA LYS A 67 -6.32 2.29 12.04
C LYS A 67 -7.72 2.74 12.44
N ALA A 68 -8.43 3.44 11.55
CA ALA A 68 -9.83 3.84 11.78
C ALA A 68 -10.75 2.63 11.96
N ASN A 69 -10.42 1.50 11.35
CA ASN A 69 -11.14 0.23 11.47
C ASN A 69 -10.56 -0.73 12.52
N GLY A 70 -9.61 -0.26 13.35
CA GLY A 70 -9.01 -1.07 14.43
C GLY A 70 -8.08 -2.19 13.95
N ILE A 71 -7.58 -2.12 12.72
CA ILE A 71 -6.63 -3.08 12.16
C ILE A 71 -5.21 -2.53 12.31
N GLU A 72 -4.32 -3.31 12.93
CA GLU A 72 -2.93 -2.90 13.16
C GLU A 72 -2.08 -3.03 11.86
N PRO A 73 -1.48 -1.95 11.36
CA PRO A 73 -0.65 -1.99 10.15
C PRO A 73 0.76 -2.52 10.45
N TYR A 74 1.18 -3.58 9.77
CA TYR A 74 2.54 -4.14 9.83
C TYR A 74 3.29 -3.79 8.54
N VAL A 75 4.20 -2.82 8.63
CA VAL A 75 4.88 -2.27 7.44
C VAL A 75 6.22 -2.95 7.21
N THR A 76 6.46 -3.42 5.99
CA THR A 76 7.77 -3.89 5.51
C THR A 76 8.38 -2.83 4.57
N ILE A 77 9.63 -2.43 4.82
CA ILE A 77 10.31 -1.38 4.02
C ILE A 77 11.03 -1.99 2.81
N PHE A 78 11.63 -3.16 2.99
CA PHE A 78 12.29 -3.97 1.97
C PHE A 78 12.43 -5.41 2.47
#